data_AF-E1RJ25-F1
#
_entry.id   AF-E1RJ25-F1
#
_cell.length_a   1.000
_cell.length_b   1.000
_cell.length_c   1.000
_cell.angle_alpha   90.00
_cell.angle_beta   90.00
_cell.angle_gamma   90.00
#
_symmetry.space_group_name_H-M   'P 1'
#
loop_
_entity.id
_entity.type
_entity.pdbx_description
1 polymer ?
#
loop_
_entity_poly.entity_id
_entity_poly.type
_entity_poly.pdbx_seq_one_letter_code
_entity_poly.pdbx_strand_id
1 'polypeptide(L)'
;MNNPDNRIPPILQVEPSTDCNLDCPFCLRKKYSQKGENMTFEIFKEAVDKHGFRYLSLHGWGEPLMNPYLIDMRKYGSGKGISVNFTTNATLIKENTDKLLDSGLEIVAFSLPDISMFNPEIRHNIEHFITCRNRRKPDYPKTYINVALMERNFDTVKKVLSISKELDVDAVNFERSYPWRPEYTEKEEMIFKSIINSAEKLECRAVVPLPHTLPCRLFNTTLFMRWNGDVTPCCYRPDHVL
;
A
#
# COMPACT_ATOMS: atom_id res chain seq x y z
N MET A 1 -11.18 -13.79 -33.12
CA MET A 1 -12.43 -13.22 -32.58
C MET A 1 -12.06 -12.41 -31.35
N ASN A 2 -11.93 -11.08 -31.50
CA ASN A 2 -11.54 -10.19 -30.41
C ASN A 2 -12.80 -9.83 -29.62
N ASN A 3 -12.94 -10.41 -28.43
CA ASN A 3 -14.03 -10.09 -27.51
C ASN A 3 -13.76 -8.71 -26.87
N PRO A 4 -14.64 -7.71 -27.03
CA PRO A 4 -14.48 -6.38 -26.43
C PRO A 4 -14.53 -6.37 -24.88
N ASP A 5 -14.90 -7.49 -24.25
CA ASP A 5 -14.94 -7.70 -22.80
C ASP A 5 -13.59 -8.01 -22.15
N ASN A 6 -12.52 -8.20 -22.91
CA ASN A 6 -11.21 -8.63 -22.36
C ASN A 6 -10.33 -7.46 -21.90
N ARG A 7 -10.91 -6.49 -21.17
CA ARG A 7 -10.15 -5.36 -20.64
C ARG A 7 -9.32 -5.81 -19.45
N ILE A 8 -8.01 -5.85 -19.66
CA ILE A 8 -7.03 -6.05 -18.58
C ILE A 8 -7.22 -4.91 -17.57
N PRO A 9 -7.36 -5.22 -16.27
CA PRO A 9 -7.53 -4.20 -15.25
C PRO A 9 -6.39 -3.17 -15.29
N PRO A 10 -6.69 -1.87 -15.15
CA PRO A 10 -5.70 -0.81 -15.31
C PRO A 10 -4.65 -0.76 -14.19
N ILE A 11 -4.89 -1.45 -13.08
CA ILE A 11 -4.00 -1.49 -11.91
C ILE A 11 -3.40 -2.89 -11.81
N LEU A 12 -2.08 -2.96 -11.66
CA LEU A 12 -1.39 -4.16 -11.23
C LEU A 12 -0.80 -3.93 -9.84
N GLN A 13 -1.30 -4.67 -8.86
CA GLN A 13 -0.62 -4.82 -7.58
C GLN A 13 0.44 -5.90 -7.73
N VAL A 14 1.69 -5.60 -7.35
CA VAL A 14 2.83 -6.49 -7.51
C VAL A 14 3.42 -6.77 -6.15
N GLU A 15 3.61 -8.03 -5.79
CA GLU A 15 4.34 -8.46 -4.59
C GLU A 15 5.84 -8.50 -4.89
N PRO A 16 6.63 -7.46 -4.51
CA PRO A 16 8.04 -7.41 -4.88
C PRO A 16 8.84 -8.34 -3.99
N SER A 17 8.46 -8.47 -2.72
CA SER A 17 9.06 -9.36 -1.75
C SER A 17 7.99 -10.06 -0.95
N THR A 18 8.23 -11.32 -0.61
CA THR A 18 7.49 -12.03 0.43
C THR A 18 8.24 -11.97 1.76
N ASP A 19 9.51 -11.57 1.75
CA ASP A 19 10.26 -11.35 2.98
C ASP A 19 9.82 -10.05 3.64
N CYS A 20 9.92 -10.00 4.97
CA CYS A 20 9.61 -8.84 5.77
C CYS A 20 10.34 -9.00 7.09
N ASN A 21 11.00 -7.92 7.50
CA ASN A 21 11.75 -7.80 8.74
C ASN A 21 10.85 -7.63 9.98
N LEU A 22 9.53 -7.62 9.81
CA LEU A 22 8.54 -7.70 10.88
C LEU A 22 7.74 -9.02 10.81
N ASP A 23 7.13 -9.41 11.92
CA ASP A 23 6.25 -10.59 12.00
C ASP A 23 4.95 -10.27 12.74
N CYS A 24 4.16 -9.36 12.16
CA CYS A 24 2.97 -8.82 12.80
C CYS A 24 1.89 -9.90 13.05
N PRO A 25 1.25 -9.93 14.23
CA PRO A 25 0.34 -11.02 14.62
C PRO A 25 -0.95 -11.12 13.79
N PHE A 26 -1.37 -10.02 13.15
CA PHE A 26 -2.54 -9.96 12.27
C PHE A 26 -2.19 -10.14 10.78
N CYS A 27 -0.91 -10.26 10.43
CA CYS A 27 -0.47 -10.36 9.05
C CYS A 27 -0.83 -11.73 8.46
N LEU A 28 -1.48 -11.74 7.29
CA LEU A 28 -1.86 -12.98 6.60
C LEU A 28 -0.74 -13.54 5.72
N ARG A 29 0.49 -12.98 5.79
CA ARG A 29 1.65 -13.48 5.05
C ARG A 29 1.87 -14.97 5.26
N LYS A 30 1.84 -15.45 6.52
CA LYS A 30 2.04 -16.87 6.85
C LYS A 30 0.98 -17.79 6.22
N LYS A 31 -0.18 -17.25 5.86
CA LYS A 31 -1.27 -17.96 5.20
C LYS A 31 -1.14 -17.94 3.67
N TYR A 32 -0.67 -16.83 3.10
CA TYR A 32 -0.77 -16.56 1.66
C TYR A 32 0.56 -16.52 0.91
N SER A 33 1.69 -16.50 1.61
CA SER A 33 3.01 -16.36 1.01
C SER A 33 4.07 -17.16 1.78
N GLN A 34 5.15 -17.53 1.08
CA GLN A 34 6.31 -18.19 1.67
C GLN A 34 7.37 -17.14 1.96
N LYS A 35 7.98 -17.13 3.16
CA LYS A 35 8.97 -16.13 3.54
C LYS A 35 10.28 -16.31 2.75
N GLY A 36 10.88 -15.20 2.31
CA GLY A 36 12.26 -15.18 1.82
C GLY A 36 12.43 -15.10 0.30
N GLU A 37 11.35 -14.89 -0.45
CA GLU A 37 11.38 -14.84 -1.91
C GLU A 37 11.24 -13.40 -2.40
N ASN A 38 12.03 -13.05 -3.43
CA ASN A 38 12.03 -11.73 -4.05
C ASN A 38 11.77 -11.87 -5.55
N MET A 39 10.86 -11.05 -6.06
CA MET A 39 10.65 -10.92 -7.49
C MET A 39 11.93 -10.44 -8.19
N THR A 40 12.35 -11.16 -9.22
CA THR A 40 13.46 -10.72 -10.07
C THR A 40 13.02 -9.55 -10.96
N PHE A 41 13.98 -8.74 -11.38
CA PHE A 41 13.67 -7.63 -12.26
C PHE A 41 13.17 -8.11 -13.64
N GLU A 42 13.61 -9.27 -14.11
CA GLU A 42 13.19 -9.91 -15.36
C GLU A 42 11.70 -10.25 -15.35
N ILE A 43 11.21 -10.91 -14.29
CA ILE A 43 9.80 -11.24 -14.12
C ILE A 43 8.95 -9.97 -14.13
N PHE A 44 9.39 -8.94 -13.42
CA PHE A 44 8.70 -7.66 -13.39
C PHE A 44 8.59 -7.01 -14.78
N LYS A 45 9.71 -6.95 -15.53
CA LYS A 45 9.73 -6.38 -16.89
C LYS A 45 8.78 -7.11 -17.82
N GLU A 46 8.83 -8.44 -17.84
CA GLU A 46 7.99 -9.26 -18.70
C GLU A 46 6.50 -8.97 -18.47
N ALA A 47 6.08 -8.90 -17.20
CA ALA A 47 4.69 -8.62 -16.85
C ALA A 47 4.25 -7.20 -17.26
N VAL A 48 5.10 -6.20 -17.02
CA VAL A 48 4.82 -4.81 -17.37
C VAL A 48 4.83 -4.58 -18.88
N ASP A 49 5.67 -5.31 -19.63
CA ASP A 49 5.75 -5.24 -21.09
C ASP A 49 4.52 -5.84 -21.78
N LYS A 50 3.94 -6.89 -21.20
CA LYS A 50 2.84 -7.65 -21.80
C LYS A 50 1.51 -6.90 -21.82
N HIS A 51 1.34 -5.90 -20.95
CA HIS A 51 0.03 -5.33 -20.63
C HIS A 51 0.08 -3.80 -20.46
N GLY A 52 -0.97 -3.12 -20.91
CA GLY A 52 -1.09 -1.66 -20.85
C GLY A 52 -1.58 -1.14 -19.49
N PHE A 53 -0.86 -1.43 -18.40
CA PHE A 53 -1.22 -0.94 -17.07
C PHE A 53 -1.07 0.59 -16.95
N ARG A 54 -1.93 1.22 -16.17
CA ARG A 54 -1.87 2.66 -15.85
C ARG A 54 -1.27 2.93 -14.48
N TYR A 55 -1.42 1.97 -13.56
CA TYR A 55 -0.91 2.08 -12.19
C TYR A 55 -0.26 0.77 -11.76
N LEU A 56 0.93 0.87 -11.17
CA LEU A 56 1.58 -0.21 -10.45
C LEU A 56 1.58 0.13 -8.96
N SER A 57 1.16 -0.84 -8.14
CA SER A 57 1.31 -0.74 -6.69
C SER A 57 2.22 -1.86 -6.21
N LEU A 58 3.46 -1.53 -5.86
CA LEU A 58 4.51 -2.47 -5.50
C LEU A 58 4.40 -2.85 -4.02
N HIS A 59 3.35 -3.58 -3.67
CA HIS A 59 3.19 -4.14 -2.34
C HIS A 59 2.43 -5.47 -2.39
N GLY A 60 2.73 -6.34 -1.44
CA GLY A 60 2.06 -7.63 -1.26
C GLY A 60 2.02 -7.98 0.21
N TRP A 61 2.40 -9.20 0.57
CA TRP A 61 2.44 -9.64 1.96
C TRP A 61 3.77 -9.38 2.67
N GLY A 62 4.85 -9.14 1.92
CA GLY A 62 6.17 -8.78 2.45
C GLY A 62 6.43 -7.27 2.54
N GLU A 63 7.69 -6.91 2.81
CA GLU A 63 8.21 -5.54 2.82
C GLU A 63 8.88 -5.22 1.48
N PRO A 64 8.32 -4.32 0.66
CA PRO A 64 8.88 -3.99 -0.66
C PRO A 64 10.35 -3.56 -0.64
N LEU A 65 10.78 -2.83 0.40
CA LEU A 65 12.17 -2.36 0.53
C LEU A 65 13.18 -3.48 0.82
N MET A 66 12.73 -4.71 1.09
CA MET A 66 13.60 -5.88 1.15
C MET A 66 14.01 -6.39 -0.24
N ASN A 67 13.31 -5.99 -1.31
CA ASN A 67 13.71 -6.34 -2.67
C ASN A 67 14.75 -5.34 -3.21
N PRO A 68 15.97 -5.79 -3.57
CA PRO A 68 17.03 -4.91 -4.05
C PRO A 68 16.68 -4.16 -5.35
N TYR A 69 15.74 -4.68 -6.13
CA TYR A 69 15.30 -4.12 -7.41
C TYR A 69 14.11 -3.17 -7.29
N LEU A 70 13.58 -2.87 -6.10
CA LEU A 70 12.38 -2.03 -5.96
C LEU A 70 12.49 -0.67 -6.68
N ILE A 71 13.65 -0.02 -6.56
CA ILE A 71 13.91 1.28 -7.22
C ILE A 71 13.97 1.12 -8.74
N ASP A 72 14.55 0.03 -9.23
CA ASP A 72 14.63 -0.26 -10.67
C ASP A 72 13.25 -0.59 -11.25
N MET A 73 12.43 -1.36 -10.51
CA MET A 73 11.03 -1.62 -10.84
C MET A 73 10.23 -0.32 -10.96
N ARG A 74 10.37 0.58 -9.97
CA ARG A 74 9.72 1.91 -10.01
C ARG A 74 10.17 2.72 -11.21
N LYS A 75 11.48 2.82 -11.45
CA LYS A 75 12.03 3.59 -12.59
C LYS A 75 11.54 3.03 -13.91
N TYR A 76 11.57 1.71 -14.08
CA TYR A 76 11.13 1.03 -15.28
C TYR A 76 9.65 1.27 -15.58
N GLY A 77 8.76 1.08 -14.59
CA GLY A 77 7.33 1.36 -14.75
C GLY A 77 7.07 2.82 -15.12
N SER A 78 7.71 3.77 -14.44
CA SER A 78 7.58 5.20 -14.76
C SER A 78 8.13 5.58 -16.13
N GLY A 79 9.20 4.93 -16.59
CA GLY A 79 9.77 5.15 -17.92
C GLY A 79 8.83 4.72 -19.05
N LYS A 80 7.82 3.90 -18.73
CA LYS A 80 6.71 3.53 -19.61
C LYS A 80 5.47 4.42 -19.46
N GLY A 81 5.56 5.49 -18.68
CA GLY A 81 4.44 6.38 -18.39
C GLY A 81 3.42 5.81 -17.39
N ILE A 82 3.78 4.78 -16.63
CA ILE A 82 2.93 4.14 -15.63
C ILE A 82 3.18 4.80 -14.27
N SER A 83 2.12 5.17 -13.54
CA SER A 83 2.29 5.68 -12.16
C SER A 83 2.64 4.52 -11.23
N VAL A 84 3.69 4.67 -10.44
CA VAL A 84 4.22 3.60 -9.57
C VAL A 84 4.30 4.08 -8.12
N ASN A 85 3.64 3.35 -7.23
CA ASN A 85 3.62 3.60 -5.79
C ASN A 85 3.91 2.32 -5.00
N PHE A 86 4.18 2.45 -3.71
CA PHE A 86 4.33 1.30 -2.81
C PHE A 86 3.94 1.65 -1.37
N THR A 87 3.69 0.60 -0.60
CA THR A 87 3.38 0.66 0.83
C THR A 87 4.47 -0.06 1.59
N THR A 88 5.07 0.58 2.60
CA THR A 88 6.16 0.04 3.42
C THR A 88 5.81 0.08 4.89
N ASN A 89 6.39 -0.81 5.69
CA ASN A 89 6.34 -0.77 7.16
C ASN A 89 7.21 0.33 7.79
N ALA A 90 7.90 1.13 6.97
CA ALA A 90 8.75 2.26 7.36
C ALA A 90 9.99 1.93 8.21
N THR A 91 10.31 0.65 8.42
CA THR A 91 11.55 0.25 9.11
C THR A 91 12.79 0.56 8.27
N LEU A 92 12.70 0.43 6.94
CA LEU A 92 13.82 0.58 6.01
C LEU A 92 13.80 1.89 5.20
N ILE A 93 12.85 2.79 5.50
CA ILE A 93 12.66 4.00 4.70
C ILE A 93 13.80 5.01 4.87
N LYS A 94 14.41 5.05 6.07
CA LYS A 94 15.44 6.04 6.40
C LYS A 94 16.71 5.83 5.57
N GLU A 95 17.23 4.63 5.52
CA GLU A 95 18.42 4.28 4.73
C GLU A 95 18.19 4.32 3.21
N ASN A 96 16.92 4.22 2.78
CA ASN A 96 16.56 4.29 1.36
C ASN A 96 16.06 5.68 0.93
N THR A 97 16.02 6.66 1.85
CA THR A 97 15.41 7.99 1.62
C THR A 97 15.95 8.66 0.36
N ASP A 98 17.27 8.76 0.21
CA ASP A 98 17.88 9.46 -0.93
C ASP A 98 17.55 8.78 -2.25
N LYS A 99 17.73 7.46 -2.32
CA LYS A 99 17.43 6.66 -3.52
C LYS A 99 15.97 6.79 -3.93
N LEU A 100 15.06 6.82 -2.95
CA LEU A 100 13.62 6.95 -3.18
C LEU A 100 13.25 8.34 -3.70
N LEU A 101 13.76 9.40 -3.08
CA LEU A 101 13.47 10.78 -3.51
C LEU A 101 14.07 11.05 -4.91
N ASP A 102 15.27 10.55 -5.18
CA ASP A 102 15.95 10.72 -6.47
C ASP A 102 15.34 9.84 -7.57
N SER A 103 14.60 8.80 -7.19
CA SER A 103 13.90 7.95 -8.14
C SER A 103 12.74 8.66 -8.85
N GLY A 104 12.24 9.77 -8.31
CA GLY A 104 11.03 10.45 -8.82
C GLY A 104 9.73 9.80 -8.34
N LEU A 105 9.75 9.12 -7.19
CA LEU A 105 8.57 8.51 -6.57
C LEU A 105 7.41 9.51 -6.44
N GLU A 106 6.21 9.09 -6.81
CA GLU A 106 5.02 9.94 -6.76
C GLU A 106 4.27 9.78 -5.43
N ILE A 107 4.13 8.54 -4.95
CA ILE A 107 3.36 8.20 -3.76
C ILE A 107 4.10 7.12 -2.96
N VAL A 108 4.18 7.31 -1.64
CA VAL A 108 4.56 6.28 -0.67
C VAL A 108 3.56 6.24 0.48
N ALA A 109 3.15 5.05 0.88
CA ALA A 109 2.34 4.84 2.07
C ALA A 109 3.13 4.13 3.16
N PHE A 110 2.97 4.57 4.40
CA PHE A 110 3.52 3.92 5.59
C PHE A 110 2.43 3.12 6.28
N SER A 111 2.60 1.80 6.34
CA SER A 111 1.63 0.90 6.98
C SER A 111 1.69 1.03 8.49
N LEU A 112 0.59 1.48 9.09
CA LEU A 112 0.41 1.56 10.54
C LEU A 112 -0.94 0.96 10.94
N PRO A 113 -1.08 -0.37 10.89
CA PRO A 113 -2.35 -1.06 11.20
C PRO A 113 -2.68 -1.03 12.70
N ASP A 114 -1.71 -0.76 13.56
CA ASP A 114 -1.90 -0.69 15.01
C ASP A 114 -0.95 0.35 15.62
N ILE A 115 -1.45 1.16 16.54
CA ILE A 115 -0.67 2.20 17.20
C ILE A 115 0.53 1.64 17.99
N SER A 116 0.44 0.40 18.47
CA SER A 116 1.53 -0.27 19.19
C SER A 116 2.77 -0.47 18.31
N MET A 117 2.62 -0.45 16.99
CA MET A 117 3.74 -0.55 16.05
C MET A 117 4.44 0.80 15.81
N PHE A 118 3.81 1.91 16.20
CA PHE A 118 4.39 3.25 16.06
C PHE A 118 5.35 3.54 17.21
N ASN A 119 6.52 2.92 17.16
CA ASN A 119 7.59 3.12 18.14
C ASN A 119 8.48 4.34 17.77
N PRO A 120 9.40 4.78 18.66
CA PRO A 120 10.28 5.92 18.38
C PRO A 120 11.17 5.77 17.13
N GLU A 121 11.56 4.54 16.79
CA GLU A 121 12.38 4.26 15.60
C GLU A 121 11.57 4.47 14.31
N ILE A 122 10.36 3.91 14.23
CA ILE A 122 9.45 4.12 13.10
C ILE A 122 9.10 5.61 12.96
N ARG A 123 8.82 6.29 14.07
CA ARG A 123 8.58 7.74 14.08
C ARG A 123 9.77 8.49 13.48
N HIS A 124 10.97 8.22 13.99
CA HIS A 124 12.20 8.86 13.51
C HIS A 124 12.45 8.60 12.02
N ASN A 125 12.21 7.37 11.55
CA ASN A 125 12.41 7.00 10.16
C ASN A 125 11.47 7.77 9.21
N ILE A 126 10.20 7.90 9.58
CA ILE A 126 9.23 8.67 8.81
C ILE A 126 9.57 10.17 8.85
N GLU A 127 9.86 10.73 10.03
CA GLU A 127 10.26 12.14 10.17
C GLU A 127 11.50 12.49 9.35
N HIS A 128 12.49 11.60 9.33
CA HIS A 128 13.67 11.75 8.49
C HIS A 128 13.30 11.83 7.01
N PHE A 129 12.48 10.88 6.53
CA PHE A 129 12.04 10.86 5.15
C PHE A 129 11.27 12.14 4.77
N ILE A 130 10.32 12.56 5.60
CA ILE A 130 9.52 13.78 5.40
C ILE A 130 10.40 15.03 5.41
N THR A 131 11.37 15.12 6.32
CA THR A 131 12.31 16.24 6.37
C THR A 131 13.14 16.33 5.08
N CYS A 132 13.66 15.20 4.60
CA CYS A 132 14.41 15.16 3.34
C CYS A 132 13.53 15.48 2.13
N ARG A 133 12.29 14.98 2.09
CA ARG A 133 11.28 15.33 1.06
C ARG A 133 11.07 16.84 1.03
N ASN A 134 10.74 17.45 2.18
CA ASN A 134 10.41 18.88 2.28
C ASN A 134 11.58 19.78 1.86
N ARG A 135 12.83 19.35 2.07
CA ARG A 135 14.04 20.08 1.62
C ARG A 135 14.28 20.00 0.11
N ARG A 136 13.85 18.92 -0.55
CA ARG A 136 14.14 18.67 -1.98
C ARG A 136 12.97 19.04 -2.89
N LYS A 137 11.81 18.43 -2.64
CA LYS A 137 10.59 18.53 -3.44
C LYS A 137 9.39 18.40 -2.48
N PRO A 138 8.94 19.49 -1.84
CA PRO A 138 7.91 19.39 -0.79
C PRO A 138 6.59 18.79 -1.28
N ASP A 139 6.29 18.92 -2.57
CA ASP A 139 5.08 18.37 -3.15
C ASP A 139 5.13 16.85 -3.42
N TYR A 140 6.33 16.24 -3.49
CA TYR A 140 6.50 14.84 -3.89
C TYR A 140 7.68 14.11 -3.20
N PRO A 141 7.51 12.82 -2.87
CA PRO A 141 6.28 12.03 -3.05
C PRO A 141 5.20 12.46 -2.07
N LYS A 142 3.94 12.27 -2.48
CA LYS A 142 2.81 12.30 -1.56
C LYS A 142 2.94 11.16 -0.57
N THR A 143 2.80 11.47 0.71
CA THR A 143 2.98 10.51 1.79
C THR A 143 1.65 10.23 2.49
N TYR A 144 1.42 8.95 2.77
CA TYR A 144 0.18 8.50 3.38
C TYR A 144 0.48 7.64 4.60
N ILE A 145 -0.33 7.74 5.66
CA ILE A 145 -0.42 6.66 6.65
C ILE A 145 -1.53 5.71 6.19
N ASN A 146 -1.22 4.43 6.02
CA ASN A 146 -2.18 3.40 5.65
C ASN A 146 -2.56 2.55 6.88
N VAL A 147 -3.85 2.53 7.23
CA VAL A 147 -4.36 1.83 8.40
C VAL A 147 -5.35 0.75 7.96
N ALA A 148 -5.01 -0.52 8.20
CA ALA A 148 -5.98 -1.61 8.09
C ALA A 148 -6.94 -1.54 9.29
N LEU A 149 -8.15 -1.07 9.05
CA LEU A 149 -9.16 -0.85 10.08
C LEU A 149 -9.78 -2.19 10.51
N MET A 150 -9.79 -2.42 11.83
CA MET A 150 -10.27 -3.64 12.48
C MET A 150 -11.00 -3.23 13.77
N GLU A 151 -12.03 -3.96 14.21
CA GLU A 151 -12.79 -3.56 15.42
C GLU A 151 -11.90 -3.27 16.63
N ARG A 152 -10.80 -4.03 16.78
CA ARG A 152 -9.81 -3.86 17.86
C ARG A 152 -9.06 -2.52 17.87
N ASN A 153 -8.98 -1.81 16.75
CA ASN A 153 -8.18 -0.58 16.62
C ASN A 153 -9.02 0.69 16.45
N PHE A 154 -10.36 0.59 16.48
CA PHE A 154 -11.27 1.74 16.32
C PHE A 154 -10.98 2.87 17.32
N ASP A 155 -10.69 2.53 18.57
CA ASP A 155 -10.41 3.52 19.62
C ASP A 155 -9.10 4.29 19.42
N THR A 156 -8.21 3.77 18.58
CA THR A 156 -6.88 4.36 18.32
C THR A 156 -6.88 5.32 17.14
N VAL A 157 -7.95 5.36 16.36
CA VAL A 157 -7.99 6.08 15.07
C VAL A 157 -7.75 7.57 15.22
N LYS A 158 -8.34 8.21 16.25
CA LYS A 158 -8.10 9.65 16.52
C LYS A 158 -6.63 9.93 16.82
N LYS A 159 -5.96 9.04 17.55
CA LYS A 159 -4.53 9.17 17.86
C LYS A 159 -3.69 9.00 16.60
N VAL A 160 -4.04 8.09 15.70
CA VAL A 160 -3.37 7.94 14.41
C VAL A 160 -3.51 9.22 13.57
N LEU A 161 -4.69 9.83 13.53
CA LEU A 161 -4.89 11.12 12.85
C LEU A 161 -4.01 12.22 13.44
N SER A 162 -3.96 12.35 14.77
CA SER A 162 -3.10 13.34 15.44
C SER A 162 -1.62 13.12 15.11
N ILE A 163 -1.14 11.89 15.18
CA ILE A 163 0.24 11.54 14.81
C ILE A 163 0.52 11.85 13.34
N SER A 164 -0.44 11.57 12.46
CA SER A 164 -0.30 11.84 11.03
C SER A 164 -0.15 13.34 10.77
N LYS A 165 -0.88 14.19 11.51
CA LYS A 165 -0.70 15.65 11.47
C LYS A 165 0.68 16.07 11.95
N GLU A 166 1.14 15.53 13.08
CA GLU A 166 2.47 15.83 13.63
C GLU A 166 3.61 15.44 12.68
N LEU A 167 3.45 14.32 11.97
CA LEU A 167 4.43 13.83 10.99
C LEU A 167 4.43 14.60 9.67
N ASP A 168 3.47 15.52 9.45
CA ASP A 168 3.33 16.27 8.19
C ASP A 168 3.17 15.36 6.95
N VAL A 169 2.37 14.29 7.10
CA VAL A 169 1.95 13.44 5.95
C VAL A 169 0.77 14.06 5.21
N ASP A 170 0.65 13.78 3.91
CA ASP A 170 -0.38 14.39 3.06
C ASP A 170 -1.80 13.87 3.36
N ALA A 171 -1.95 12.60 3.78
CA ALA A 171 -3.25 12.04 4.16
C ALA A 171 -3.15 10.73 4.98
N VAL A 172 -4.29 10.30 5.52
CA VAL A 172 -4.47 8.99 6.13
C VAL A 172 -5.47 8.17 5.32
N ASN A 173 -5.07 6.98 4.88
CA ASN A 173 -5.94 6.03 4.20
C ASN A 173 -6.38 4.94 5.17
N PHE A 174 -7.69 4.80 5.38
CA PHE A 174 -8.26 3.69 6.14
C PHE A 174 -8.76 2.64 5.17
N GLU A 175 -8.23 1.43 5.28
CA GLU A 175 -8.62 0.28 4.50
C GLU A 175 -9.47 -0.65 5.34
N ARG A 176 -10.52 -1.21 4.74
CA ARG A 176 -11.37 -2.16 5.45
C ARG A 176 -10.70 -3.53 5.43
N SER A 177 -10.34 -4.03 6.60
CA SER A 177 -9.73 -5.35 6.73
C SER A 177 -10.77 -6.48 6.55
N TYR A 178 -10.26 -7.70 6.32
CA TYR A 178 -11.05 -8.93 6.26
C TYR A 178 -11.59 -9.31 7.65
N PRO A 179 -12.80 -9.91 7.81
CA PRO A 179 -13.68 -10.49 6.78
C PRO A 179 -14.46 -9.50 5.93
N TRP A 180 -14.56 -9.86 4.66
CA TRP A 180 -15.25 -9.12 3.61
C TRP A 180 -16.78 -9.27 3.75
N ARG A 181 -17.50 -8.15 3.79
CA ARG A 181 -18.97 -8.07 3.69
C ARG A 181 -19.38 -6.84 2.87
N PRO A 182 -20.45 -6.87 2.05
CA PRO A 182 -20.90 -5.71 1.28
C PRO A 182 -21.29 -4.53 2.18
N GLU A 183 -22.13 -4.80 3.17
CA GLU A 183 -22.78 -3.82 4.02
C GLU A 183 -21.84 -3.33 5.12
N TYR A 184 -22.03 -2.09 5.55
CA TYR A 184 -21.43 -1.59 6.78
C TYR A 184 -22.22 -2.09 7.99
N THR A 185 -21.52 -2.42 9.06
CA THR A 185 -22.14 -2.53 10.37
C THR A 185 -22.35 -1.16 10.97
N GLU A 186 -23.28 -1.06 11.93
CA GLU A 186 -23.50 0.17 12.70
C GLU A 186 -22.20 0.69 13.32
N LYS A 187 -21.34 -0.20 13.84
CA LYS A 187 -20.02 0.17 14.37
C LYS A 187 -19.11 0.79 13.30
N GLU A 188 -19.10 0.23 12.09
CA GLU A 188 -18.32 0.75 10.95
C GLU A 188 -18.83 2.15 10.53
N GLU A 189 -20.14 2.33 10.44
CA GLU A 189 -20.71 3.65 10.13
C GLU A 189 -20.36 4.70 11.19
N MET A 190 -20.45 4.32 12.47
CA MET A 190 -20.08 5.18 13.59
C MET A 190 -18.60 5.57 13.54
N ILE A 191 -17.69 4.62 13.32
CA ILE A 191 -16.26 4.93 13.26
C ILE A 191 -15.91 5.74 12.01
N PHE A 192 -16.53 5.50 10.84
CA PHE A 192 -16.28 6.31 9.64
C PHE A 192 -16.72 7.77 9.83
N LYS A 193 -17.89 7.99 10.43
CA LYS A 193 -18.34 9.34 10.83
C LYS A 193 -17.38 9.99 11.83
N SER A 194 -16.91 9.22 12.81
CA SER A 194 -15.91 9.68 13.79
C SER A 194 -14.59 10.07 13.13
N ILE A 195 -14.10 9.27 12.16
CA ILE A 195 -12.89 9.55 11.38
C ILE A 195 -13.02 10.88 10.63
N ILE A 196 -14.10 11.06 9.88
CA ILE A 196 -14.33 12.27 9.08
C ILE A 196 -14.36 13.50 9.99
N ASN A 197 -15.18 13.46 11.05
CA ASN A 197 -15.30 14.56 12.00
C ASN A 197 -13.97 14.89 12.71
N SER A 198 -13.16 13.87 13.04
CA SER A 198 -11.85 14.09 13.65
C SER A 198 -10.81 14.59 12.67
N ALA A 199 -10.84 14.13 11.42
CA ALA A 199 -9.96 14.60 10.36
C ALA A 199 -10.22 16.08 10.04
N GLU A 200 -11.49 16.51 9.97
CA GLU A 200 -11.87 17.92 9.80
C GLU A 200 -11.33 18.79 10.95
N LYS A 201 -11.55 18.38 12.21
CA LYS A 201 -11.09 19.13 13.39
C LYS A 201 -9.57 19.25 13.49
N LEU A 202 -8.84 18.24 13.01
CA LEU A 202 -7.38 18.21 13.01
C LEU A 202 -6.79 18.79 11.72
N GLU A 203 -7.62 19.27 10.79
CA GLU A 203 -7.21 19.74 9.47
C GLU A 203 -6.30 18.73 8.76
N CYS A 204 -6.76 17.48 8.74
CA CYS A 204 -6.12 16.33 8.11
C CYS A 204 -6.97 15.82 6.97
N ARG A 205 -6.34 15.32 5.91
CA ARG A 205 -7.05 14.58 4.88
C ARG A 205 -7.14 13.11 5.29
N ALA A 206 -8.36 12.58 5.38
CA ALA A 206 -8.60 11.17 5.65
C ALA A 206 -9.48 10.55 4.56
N VAL A 207 -9.17 9.32 4.16
CA VAL A 207 -9.98 8.51 3.25
C VAL A 207 -10.55 7.36 4.06
N VAL A 208 -11.88 7.26 4.12
CA VAL A 208 -12.57 6.12 4.74
C VAL A 208 -12.85 5.04 3.69
N PRO A 209 -13.01 3.77 4.11
CA PRO A 209 -13.38 2.71 3.21
C PRO A 209 -14.69 3.01 2.47
N LEU A 210 -14.82 2.42 1.28
CA LEU A 210 -16.05 2.39 0.50
C LEU A 210 -16.77 1.04 0.72
N PRO A 211 -18.10 0.98 0.50
CA PRO A 211 -18.82 -0.28 0.64
C PRO A 211 -18.26 -1.29 -0.35
N HIS A 212 -18.20 -2.55 0.06
CA HIS A 212 -17.84 -3.59 -0.88
C HIS A 212 -19.04 -3.91 -1.79
N THR A 213 -18.77 -4.35 -3.02
CA THR A 213 -19.79 -4.72 -4.02
C THR A 213 -19.75 -6.21 -4.32
N LEU A 214 -20.86 -6.79 -4.77
CA LEU A 214 -20.89 -8.13 -5.38
C LEU A 214 -21.17 -8.02 -6.88
N PRO A 215 -20.26 -8.50 -7.77
CA PRO A 215 -18.91 -8.99 -7.47
C PRO A 215 -17.98 -7.87 -6.95
N CYS A 216 -16.86 -8.26 -6.31
CA CYS A 216 -15.90 -7.30 -5.75
C CYS A 216 -15.39 -6.35 -6.83
N ARG A 217 -15.50 -5.04 -6.59
CA ARG A 217 -15.04 -4.00 -7.53
C ARG A 217 -13.58 -4.17 -7.96
N LEU A 218 -12.73 -4.72 -7.08
CA LEU A 218 -11.31 -4.90 -7.36
C LEU A 218 -11.07 -5.87 -8.50
N PHE A 219 -11.96 -6.86 -8.73
CA PHE A 219 -11.80 -7.80 -9.85
C PHE A 219 -11.83 -7.12 -11.22
N ASN A 220 -12.48 -5.95 -11.34
CA ASN A 220 -12.54 -5.20 -12.58
C ASN A 220 -11.46 -4.12 -12.69
N THR A 221 -10.77 -3.80 -11.58
CA THR A 221 -9.84 -2.66 -11.53
C THR A 221 -8.40 -3.06 -11.27
N THR A 222 -8.17 -4.20 -10.61
CA THR A 222 -6.87 -4.59 -10.09
C THR A 222 -6.61 -6.08 -10.27
N LEU A 223 -5.44 -6.42 -10.80
CA LEU A 223 -4.86 -7.76 -10.69
C LEU A 223 -3.78 -7.78 -9.62
N PHE A 224 -3.53 -8.95 -9.04
CA PHE A 224 -2.41 -9.18 -8.14
C PHE A 224 -1.39 -10.11 -8.79
N MET A 225 -0.14 -9.67 -8.89
CA MET A 225 0.97 -10.50 -9.35
C MET A 225 1.86 -10.85 -8.17
N ARG A 226 2.04 -12.14 -7.97
CA ARG A 226 2.92 -12.70 -6.94
C ARG A 226 4.38 -12.56 -7.34
N TRP A 227 5.27 -12.72 -6.37
CA TRP A 227 6.73 -12.60 -6.55
C TRP A 227 7.30 -13.45 -7.71
N ASN A 228 6.69 -14.60 -8.00
CA ASN A 228 7.10 -15.55 -9.04
C ASN A 228 6.49 -15.27 -10.43
N GLY A 229 5.67 -14.23 -10.55
CA GLY A 229 4.97 -13.89 -11.80
C GLY A 229 3.55 -14.48 -11.91
N ASP A 230 3.11 -15.32 -10.98
CA ASP A 230 1.74 -15.82 -10.98
C ASP A 230 0.76 -14.65 -10.80
N VAL A 231 -0.24 -14.57 -11.68
CA VAL A 231 -1.27 -13.54 -11.62
C VAL A 231 -2.54 -14.13 -11.02
N THR A 232 -3.11 -13.45 -10.04
CA THR A 232 -4.36 -13.84 -9.39
C THR A 232 -5.35 -12.66 -9.36
N PRO A 233 -6.65 -12.93 -9.17
CA PRO A 233 -7.66 -11.87 -9.07
C PRO A 233 -7.49 -10.96 -7.85
N CYS A 234 -6.78 -11.41 -6.81
CA CYS A 234 -6.68 -10.70 -5.53
C CYS A 234 -5.56 -11.27 -4.65
N CYS A 235 -4.90 -10.41 -3.87
CA CYS A 235 -3.89 -10.82 -2.89
C CYS A 235 -4.41 -11.76 -1.78
N TYR A 236 -5.72 -11.77 -1.53
CA TYR A 236 -6.39 -12.69 -0.61
C TYR A 236 -6.81 -14.03 -1.26
N ARG A 237 -6.60 -14.19 -2.57
CA ARG A 237 -6.85 -15.43 -3.34
C ARG A 237 -5.60 -15.84 -4.13
N PRO A 238 -4.46 -16.03 -3.46
CA PRO A 238 -3.20 -16.42 -4.12
C PRO A 238 -3.25 -17.83 -4.71
N ASP A 239 -4.27 -18.61 -4.35
CA ASP A 239 -4.54 -19.97 -4.79
C ASP A 239 -5.24 -20.06 -6.16
N HIS A 240 -5.71 -18.93 -6.70
CA HIS A 240 -6.41 -18.86 -7.98
C HIS A 240 -5.53 -18.18 -9.03
N VAL A 241 -4.61 -18.94 -9.63
CA VAL A 241 -3.73 -18.48 -10.72
C VAL A 241 -4.53 -18.43 -12.04
N LEU A 242 -4.39 -17.32 -12.77
CA LEU A 242 -5.06 -17.05 -14.05
C LEU A 242 -4.26 -17.53 -15.28
#